data_AF-A0A949Q9K8-F1
#
_entry.id   AF-A0A949Q9K8-F1
#
_cell.length_a   1.000
_cell.length_b   1.000
_cell.length_c   1.000
_cell.angle_alpha   90.00
_cell.angle_beta   90.00
_cell.angle_gamma   90.00
#
_symmetry.space_group_name_H-M   'P 1'
#
loop_
_entity.id
_entity.type
_entity.pdbx_description
1 polymer ?
#
loop_
_entity_poly.entity_id
_entity_poly.type
_entity_poly.pdbx_seq_one_letter_code
_entity_poly.pdbx_strand_id
1 'polypeptide(L)'
;VGVQRYGLALFELEFAEESLRVDQRLLSFAQAAAKTQFDSELEVIRNEARALLAEYQRYASYSSAQAAWGRLYNSVGLDVLPQSIDKYDIKSLSSSMEQTMAEWQSLTFQTSIGPESATKP
;
A
#
# COMPACT_ATOMS: atom_id res chain seq x y z
N VAL A 1 -18.73 4.33 2.28
CA VAL A 1 -18.04 3.26 3.04
C VAL A 1 -16.92 2.59 2.24
N GLY A 2 -17.13 2.16 0.99
CA GLY A 2 -16.07 1.53 0.17
C GLY A 2 -14.84 2.42 -0.07
N VAL A 3 -15.04 3.67 -0.52
CA VAL A 3 -13.96 4.64 -0.78
C VAL A 3 -13.14 4.93 0.47
N GLN A 4 -13.82 5.12 1.61
CA GLN A 4 -13.18 5.39 2.89
C GLN A 4 -12.33 4.19 3.36
N ARG A 5 -12.82 2.95 3.18
CA ARG A 5 -12.06 1.75 3.54
C ARG A 5 -10.86 1.52 2.64
N TYR A 6 -10.96 1.84 1.35
CA TYR A 6 -9.82 1.77 0.44
C TYR A 6 -8.77 2.85 0.77
N GLY A 7 -9.20 4.09 1.01
CA GLY A 7 -8.30 5.17 1.44
C GLY A 7 -7.57 4.84 2.75
N LEU A 8 -8.28 4.26 3.74
CA LEU A 8 -7.64 3.80 4.98
C LEU A 8 -6.60 2.69 4.73
N ALA A 9 -6.92 1.70 3.89
CA ALA A 9 -6.00 0.61 3.59
C ALA A 9 -4.75 1.08 2.82
N LEU A 10 -4.87 2.13 1.98
CA LEU A 10 -3.72 2.77 1.35
C LEU A 10 -2.83 3.48 2.37
N PHE A 11 -3.43 4.21 3.32
CA PHE A 11 -2.68 4.86 4.40
C PHE A 11 -1.95 3.84 5.29
N GLU A 12 -2.61 2.72 5.64
CA GLU A 12 -1.99 1.63 6.40
C GLU A 12 -0.83 0.96 5.65
N LEU A 13 -0.92 0.86 4.32
CA LEU A 13 0.19 0.38 3.48
C LEU A 13 1.36 1.36 3.49
N GLU A 14 1.11 2.65 3.26
CA GLU A 14 2.15 3.68 3.29
C GLU A 14 2.86 3.74 4.64
N PHE A 15 2.09 3.65 5.74
CA PHE A 15 2.65 3.57 7.08
C PHE A 15 3.53 2.33 7.29
N ALA A 16 3.11 1.17 6.77
CA ALA A 16 3.89 -0.07 6.85
C ALA A 16 5.19 0.01 6.02
N GLU A 17 5.17 0.69 4.88
CA GLU A 17 6.36 0.93 4.06
C GLU A 17 7.39 1.83 4.76
N GLU A 18 6.96 2.91 5.41
CA GLU A 18 7.88 3.77 6.17
C GLU A 18 8.42 3.04 7.41
N SER A 19 7.57 2.27 8.09
CA SER A 19 8.01 1.42 9.22
C SER A 19 9.08 0.40 8.80
N LEU A 20 8.88 -0.30 7.67
CA LEU A 20 9.87 -1.21 7.10
C LEU A 20 11.18 -0.48 6.79
N ARG A 21 11.12 0.72 6.21
CA ARG A 21 12.30 1.53 5.92
C ARG A 21 13.08 1.88 7.19
N VAL A 22 12.40 2.22 8.27
CA VAL A 22 13.03 2.48 9.58
C VAL A 22 13.70 1.23 10.13
N ASP A 23 13.00 0.09 10.14
CA ASP A 23 13.53 -1.16 10.68
C ASP A 23 14.73 -1.69 9.88
N GLN A 24 14.74 -1.52 8.56
CA GLN A 24 15.91 -1.82 7.71
C GLN A 24 17.13 -0.97 8.06
N ARG A 25 16.94 0.33 8.38
CA ARG A 25 18.03 1.19 8.84
C ARG A 25 18.54 0.79 10.22
N LEU A 26 17.65 0.42 11.14
CA LEU A 26 18.02 -0.07 12.47
C LEU A 26 18.83 -1.38 12.38
N LEU A 27 18.42 -2.31 11.53
CA LEU A 27 19.19 -3.52 11.24
C LEU A 27 20.57 -3.18 10.69
N SER A 28 20.66 -2.28 9.72
CA SER A 28 21.95 -1.85 9.13
C SER A 28 22.88 -1.23 10.19
N PHE A 29 22.33 -0.43 11.09
CA PHE A 29 23.07 0.16 12.20
C PHE A 29 23.56 -0.90 13.19
N ALA A 30 22.70 -1.84 13.59
CA ALA A 30 23.06 -2.94 14.49
C ALA A 30 24.17 -3.82 13.90
N GLN A 31 24.09 -4.13 12.61
CA GLN A 31 25.14 -4.87 11.89
C GLN A 31 26.47 -4.11 11.86
N ALA A 32 26.45 -2.78 11.71
CA ALA A 32 27.66 -1.96 11.74
C ALA A 32 28.27 -1.90 13.15
N ALA A 33 27.45 -1.69 14.17
CA ALA A 33 27.88 -1.67 15.57
C ALA A 33 28.48 -3.02 15.99
N ALA A 34 27.90 -4.12 15.52
CA ALA A 34 28.35 -5.46 15.86
C ALA A 34 29.77 -5.79 15.40
N LYS A 35 30.24 -5.17 14.31
CA LYS A 35 31.64 -5.31 13.85
C LYS A 35 32.66 -4.72 14.81
N THR A 36 32.23 -3.83 15.71
CA THR A 36 33.11 -3.11 16.64
C THR A 36 32.95 -3.57 18.10
N GLN A 37 31.92 -4.36 18.42
CA GLN A 37 31.55 -4.67 19.79
C GLN A 37 31.19 -6.15 19.98
N PHE A 38 31.85 -6.81 20.92
CA PHE A 38 31.83 -8.26 21.13
C PHE A 38 30.49 -8.84 21.63
N ASP A 39 29.54 -8.03 22.09
CA ASP A 39 28.31 -8.49 22.78
C ASP A 39 27.01 -8.06 22.04
N SER A 40 27.06 -8.06 20.71
CA SER A 40 26.09 -7.39 19.82
C SER A 40 25.23 -8.33 18.98
N GLU A 41 25.54 -9.64 18.96
CA GLU A 41 24.87 -10.61 18.09
C GLU A 41 23.36 -10.71 18.38
N LEU A 42 22.96 -10.72 19.65
CA LEU A 42 21.54 -10.76 20.03
C LEU A 42 20.79 -9.50 19.57
N GLU A 43 21.46 -8.35 19.53
CA GLU A 43 20.87 -7.11 19.05
C GLU A 43 20.70 -7.12 17.53
N VAL A 44 21.66 -7.70 16.78
CA VAL A 44 21.52 -7.93 15.34
C VAL A 44 20.33 -8.86 15.07
N ILE A 45 20.24 -10.00 15.75
CA ILE A 45 19.14 -10.97 15.60
C ILE A 45 17.79 -10.30 15.90
N ARG A 46 17.71 -9.50 16.96
CA ARG A 46 16.48 -8.77 17.31
C ARG A 46 16.06 -7.81 16.21
N ASN A 47 16.99 -7.04 15.65
CA ASN A 47 16.68 -6.10 14.57
C ASN A 47 16.35 -6.81 13.26
N GLU A 48 16.94 -7.98 13.00
CA GLU A 48 16.61 -8.81 11.84
C GLU A 48 15.18 -9.36 11.94
N ALA A 49 14.79 -9.86 13.11
CA ALA A 49 13.42 -10.28 13.36
C ALA A 49 12.40 -9.13 13.22
N ARG A 50 12.75 -7.91 13.65
CA ARG A 50 11.92 -6.71 13.46
C ARG A 50 11.76 -6.36 11.99
N ALA A 51 12.86 -6.30 11.23
CA ALA A 51 12.81 -6.02 9.80
C ALA A 51 11.96 -7.06 9.04
N LEU A 52 12.11 -8.35 9.38
CA LEU A 52 11.29 -9.42 8.80
C LEU A 52 9.80 -9.23 9.13
N LEU A 53 9.48 -8.92 10.38
CA LEU A 53 8.10 -8.67 10.81
C LEU A 53 7.50 -7.45 10.08
N ALA A 54 8.27 -6.37 9.93
CA ALA A 54 7.83 -5.19 9.20
C ALA A 54 7.58 -5.50 7.72
N GLU A 55 8.40 -6.37 7.11
CA GLU A 55 8.19 -6.79 5.72
C GLU A 55 6.90 -7.60 5.58
N TYR A 56 6.65 -8.53 6.52
CA TYR A 56 5.38 -9.26 6.59
C TYR A 56 4.19 -8.31 6.74
N GLN A 57 4.27 -7.32 7.64
CA GLN A 57 3.22 -6.33 7.84
C GLN A 57 2.96 -5.52 6.57
N ARG A 58 4.01 -5.11 5.84
CA ARG A 58 3.86 -4.43 4.53
C ARG A 58 3.07 -5.29 3.54
N TYR A 59 3.40 -6.59 3.42
CA TYR A 59 2.65 -7.50 2.54
C TYR A 59 1.19 -7.68 2.99
N ALA A 60 0.94 -7.76 4.30
CA ALA A 60 -0.41 -7.85 4.84
C ALA A 60 -1.24 -6.58 4.56
N SER A 61 -0.67 -5.40 4.73
CA SER A 61 -1.31 -4.12 4.39
C SER A 61 -1.57 -4.01 2.89
N TYR A 62 -0.61 -4.42 2.05
CA TYR A 62 -0.79 -4.44 0.59
C TYR A 62 -1.95 -5.34 0.16
N SER A 63 -2.02 -6.55 0.74
CA SER A 63 -3.14 -7.48 0.50
C SER A 63 -4.48 -6.90 0.94
N SER A 64 -4.51 -6.20 2.09
CA SER A 64 -5.72 -5.51 2.57
C SER A 64 -6.17 -4.38 1.64
N ALA A 65 -5.23 -3.60 1.09
CA ALA A 65 -5.51 -2.57 0.10
C ALA A 65 -6.09 -3.16 -1.19
N GLN A 66 -5.52 -4.26 -1.70
CA GLN A 66 -6.04 -5.00 -2.86
C GLN A 66 -7.45 -5.54 -2.61
N ALA A 67 -7.72 -6.10 -1.43
CA ALA A 67 -9.05 -6.58 -1.07
C ALA A 67 -10.06 -5.42 -0.90
N ALA A 68 -9.64 -4.29 -0.34
CA ALA A 68 -10.47 -3.10 -0.21
C ALA A 68 -10.82 -2.48 -1.57
N TRP A 69 -9.86 -2.47 -2.50
CA TRP A 69 -10.08 -2.11 -3.90
C TRP A 69 -11.13 -3.01 -4.56
N GLY A 70 -10.99 -4.34 -4.45
CA GLY A 70 -11.97 -5.27 -5.02
C GLY A 70 -13.38 -5.08 -4.46
N ARG A 71 -13.52 -4.70 -3.18
CA ARG A 71 -14.81 -4.33 -2.59
C ARG A 71 -15.33 -2.97 -3.08
N LEU A 72 -14.45 -1.97 -3.20
CA LEU A 72 -14.79 -0.66 -3.77
C LEU A 72 -15.34 -0.83 -5.19
N TYR A 73 -14.63 -1.59 -6.03
CA TYR A 73 -15.01 -1.99 -7.37
C TYR A 73 -16.44 -2.59 -7.40
N ASN A 74 -16.71 -3.60 -6.57
CA ASN A 74 -18.05 -4.21 -6.51
C ASN A 74 -19.13 -3.25 -5.98
N SER A 75 -18.76 -2.29 -5.12
CA SER A 75 -19.71 -1.39 -4.44
C SER A 75 -20.16 -0.19 -5.28
N VAL A 76 -19.39 0.21 -6.30
CA VAL A 76 -19.74 1.33 -7.19
C VAL A 76 -20.62 0.85 -8.36
N GLY A 77 -20.70 -0.46 -8.61
CA GLY A 77 -21.59 -1.04 -9.61
C GLY A 77 -21.25 -0.69 -11.05
N LEU A 78 -20.03 -0.23 -11.32
CA LEU A 78 -19.57 0.13 -12.64
C LEU A 78 -19.11 -1.14 -13.37
N ASP A 79 -19.73 -1.43 -14.51
CA ASP A 79 -19.28 -2.48 -15.44
C ASP A 79 -17.92 -2.04 -16.02
N VAL A 80 -16.85 -2.68 -15.59
CA VAL A 80 -15.47 -2.38 -16.01
C VAL A 80 -14.82 -3.59 -16.66
N LEU A 81 -15.64 -4.47 -17.23
CA LEU A 81 -15.17 -5.24 -18.37
C LEU A 81 -14.79 -4.25 -19.46
N PRO A 82 -13.55 -4.25 -19.97
CA PRO A 82 -13.22 -3.46 -21.14
C PRO A 82 -14.15 -3.91 -22.27
N GLN A 83 -14.67 -2.99 -23.08
CA GLN A 83 -15.61 -3.31 -24.17
C GLN A 83 -15.04 -4.34 -25.17
N SER A 84 -13.74 -4.59 -25.13
CA SER A 84 -13.04 -5.67 -25.82
C SER A 84 -11.83 -6.13 -25.00
N ILE A 85 -11.79 -7.42 -24.63
CA ILE A 85 -10.56 -8.09 -24.20
C ILE A 85 -9.93 -8.68 -25.45
N ASP A 86 -9.16 -7.89 -26.19
CA ASP A 86 -8.56 -8.36 -27.45
C ASP A 86 -7.40 -9.36 -27.22
N LYS A 87 -6.86 -9.47 -25.99
CA LYS A 87 -5.80 -10.44 -25.65
C LYS A 87 -5.93 -10.96 -24.21
N TYR A 88 -6.21 -12.26 -24.10
CA TYR A 88 -6.27 -13.03 -22.85
C TYR A 88 -4.87 -13.36 -22.26
N ASP A 89 -3.94 -12.41 -22.24
CA ASP A 89 -2.67 -12.61 -21.52
C ASP A 89 -2.73 -11.92 -20.15
N ILE A 90 -2.35 -12.66 -19.09
CA ILE A 90 -2.39 -12.21 -17.70
C ILE A 90 -1.65 -10.88 -17.55
N LYS A 91 -0.49 -10.73 -18.20
CA LYS A 91 0.27 -9.47 -18.14
C LYS A 91 -0.49 -8.28 -18.72
N SER A 92 -1.18 -8.49 -19.84
CA SER A 92 -1.94 -7.43 -20.52
C SER A 92 -3.15 -7.02 -19.68
N LEU A 93 -3.80 -7.98 -19.03
CA LEU A 93 -4.88 -7.73 -18.08
C LEU A 93 -4.38 -7.00 -16.82
N SER A 94 -3.29 -7.46 -16.21
CA SER A 94 -2.69 -6.81 -15.04
C SER A 94 -2.31 -5.36 -15.33
N SER A 95 -1.66 -5.10 -16.48
CA SER A 95 -1.27 -3.74 -16.87
C SER A 95 -2.49 -2.85 -17.12
N SER A 96 -3.53 -3.36 -17.77
CA SER A 96 -4.77 -2.59 -18.02
C SER A 96 -5.52 -2.29 -16.71
N MET A 97 -5.52 -3.24 -15.77
CA MET A 97 -6.09 -3.06 -14.43
C MET A 97 -5.32 -2.02 -13.62
N GLU A 98 -3.98 -2.05 -13.66
CA GLU A 98 -3.11 -1.09 -12.97
C GLU A 98 -3.33 0.33 -13.52
N GLN A 99 -3.45 0.48 -14.84
CA GLN A 99 -3.71 1.77 -15.49
C GLN A 99 -5.09 2.31 -15.12
N THR A 100 -6.11 1.47 -15.16
CA THR A 100 -7.48 1.82 -14.73
C THR A 100 -7.50 2.21 -13.25
N MET A 101 -6.80 1.47 -12.38
CA MET A 101 -6.71 1.77 -10.95
C MET A 101 -6.09 3.16 -10.71
N ALA A 102 -4.98 3.48 -11.38
CA ALA A 102 -4.33 4.79 -11.25
C ALA A 102 -5.25 5.95 -11.69
N GLU A 103 -5.99 5.77 -12.78
CA GLU A 103 -6.91 6.77 -13.31
C GLU A 103 -8.08 7.03 -12.35
N TRP A 104 -8.70 5.97 -11.84
CA TRP A 104 -9.81 6.06 -10.87
C TRP A 104 -9.38 6.60 -9.51
N GLN A 105 -8.18 6.24 -9.05
CA GLN A 105 -7.60 6.80 -7.84
C GLN A 105 -7.47 8.33 -7.98
N SER A 106 -6.96 8.81 -9.12
CA SER A 106 -6.87 10.26 -9.37
C SER A 106 -8.23 10.94 -9.35
N LEU A 107 -9.25 10.36 -10.01
CA LEU A 107 -10.59 10.97 -10.12
C LEU A 107 -11.32 11.03 -8.78
N THR A 108 -11.22 9.97 -7.99
CA THR A 108 -11.91 9.83 -6.70
C THR A 108 -11.29 10.72 -5.63
N PHE A 109 -9.95 10.80 -5.58
CA PHE A 109 -9.24 11.57 -4.56
C PHE A 109 -8.99 13.04 -4.93
N GLN A 110 -9.05 13.43 -6.22
CA GLN A 110 -9.10 14.85 -6.61
C GLN A 110 -10.46 15.50 -6.29
N THR A 111 -11.55 14.74 -6.40
CA THR A 111 -12.90 15.24 -6.07
C THR A 111 -13.09 15.51 -4.57
N SER A 112 -12.31 14.86 -3.68
CA SER A 112 -12.38 15.11 -2.23
C SER A 112 -11.63 16.36 -1.75
N ILE A 113 -10.95 17.09 -2.65
CA ILE A 113 -10.22 18.33 -2.34
C ILE A 113 -10.79 19.47 -3.22
N GLY A 114 -12.05 19.85 -2.98
CA GLY A 114 -12.74 20.99 -3.61
C GLY A 114 -13.64 21.69 -2.59
N PRO A 115 -13.78 23.03 -2.62
CA PRO A 115 -13.73 23.88 -1.44
C PRO A 115 -15.04 23.91 -0.64
N GLU A 116 -14.93 23.65 0.66
CA GLU A 116 -15.85 24.14 1.68
C GLU A 116 -15.60 25.64 1.89
N SER A 117 -16.11 26.50 0.99
CA SER A 117 -16.29 27.95 1.27
C SER A 117 -17.17 28.66 0.23
N ALA A 118 -18.48 28.45 0.33
CA ALA A 118 -19.57 29.37 -0.03
C ALA A 118 -20.82 28.47 -0.16
N THR A 119 -21.83 28.56 0.69
CA THR A 119 -22.71 29.72 0.79
C THR A 119 -23.61 29.47 2.00
N LYS A 120 -23.62 30.39 2.96
CA LYS A 120 -24.59 30.43 4.05
C LYS A 120 -25.67 31.46 3.64
N PRO A 121 -26.97 31.15 3.69
CA PRO A 121 -27.99 32.19 3.76
C PRO A 121 -28.02 32.83 5.17
#